data_AF-A0A1X7RB65-F1
#
_entry.id   AF-A0A1X7RB65-F1
#
_cell.length_a   1.000
_cell.length_b   1.000
_cell.length_c   1.000
_cell.angle_alpha   90.00
_cell.angle_beta   90.00
_cell.angle_gamma   90.00
#
_symmetry.space_group_name_H-M   'P 1'
#
loop_
_entity.id
_entity.type
_entity.pdbx_description
1 polymer ?
#
loop_
_entity_poly.entity_id
_entity_poly.type
_entity_poly.pdbx_seq_one_letter_code
_entity_poly.pdbx_strand_id
1 'polypeptide(L)'
;MLLRYFLLVLNVFSFVIAIDNVGTSGKLRFSNLGYADTFNYVGKISNITRESCSCTLAPPAWFSGTNAPLSERLVAHIRGPTQLYKFAYYNVHHFILGSDNNTHNWTQQALFDIAPDSISKQGINVTFLGHKGKYSPCMGKALTFIGQDAVSFVTENPDPTGFSGYVPSNEEFIIYSNFPCPSSKVGGLCGVYRKGIRSYTGYEGVTKLFLFEFSMPTDTNITNQDGKYYDMPSIWLANEHLSRTTEHYDWNNNCSCLFNGCGAYQAFTTNSTDHDLLYSSLQTFQGINKNASQNAILNGTFSTGRFNRPRNTTVRGGVLFDSAGNIVTFITNNTVFHEELTPEQVEDMLSDIPNIGKELVLPSGTLHAPNKTSSSGGSTIRPIGLTLWAIYLSLITSIIQFLII
;
A
#
# COMPACT_ATOMS: atom_id res chain seq x y z
N MET A 1 -24.27 65.28 13.89
CA MET A 1 -23.52 64.58 14.94
C MET A 1 -23.94 63.11 14.89
N LEU A 2 -23.07 62.28 14.30
CA LEU A 2 -23.00 60.80 14.30
C LEU A 2 -24.28 59.96 14.13
N LEU A 3 -24.53 59.58 12.88
CA LEU A 3 -25.39 58.47 12.48
C LEU A 3 -24.58 57.16 12.58
N ARG A 4 -24.95 56.28 13.51
CA ARG A 4 -24.40 54.92 13.66
C ARG A 4 -25.04 54.00 12.61
N TYR A 5 -24.28 53.57 11.61
CA TYR A 5 -24.64 52.43 10.77
C TYR A 5 -23.80 51.20 11.15
N PHE A 6 -24.52 50.15 11.49
CA PHE A 6 -24.05 48.80 11.75
C PHE A 6 -23.47 48.20 10.46
N LEU A 7 -22.19 47.83 10.45
CA LEU A 7 -21.59 47.00 9.41
C LEU A 7 -21.54 45.56 9.93
N LEU A 8 -22.52 44.76 9.52
CA LEU A 8 -22.55 43.32 9.74
C LEU A 8 -21.81 42.68 8.57
N VAL A 9 -20.56 42.27 8.79
CA VAL A 9 -19.77 41.54 7.79
C VAL A 9 -20.29 40.09 7.78
N LEU A 10 -21.16 39.78 6.81
CA LEU A 10 -21.50 38.39 6.49
C LEU A 10 -20.26 37.73 5.88
N ASN A 11 -19.56 36.92 6.66
CA ASN A 11 -18.66 35.90 6.13
C ASN A 11 -19.53 34.82 5.47
N VAL A 12 -19.82 34.98 4.19
CA VAL A 12 -20.35 33.89 3.36
C VAL A 12 -19.18 32.94 3.11
N PHE A 13 -19.03 31.95 3.98
CA PHE A 13 -18.25 30.75 3.65
C PHE A 13 -18.91 30.12 2.42
N SER A 14 -18.33 30.32 1.25
CA SER A 14 -18.63 29.52 0.08
C SER A 14 -18.20 28.09 0.39
N PHE A 15 -19.12 27.27 0.90
CA PHE A 15 -19.02 25.83 0.77
C PHE A 15 -19.06 25.52 -0.73
N VAL A 16 -17.88 25.38 -1.34
CA VAL A 16 -17.78 24.70 -2.62
C VAL A 16 -18.14 23.26 -2.31
N ILE A 17 -19.37 22.88 -2.62
CA ILE A 17 -19.76 21.47 -2.73
C ILE A 17 -18.77 20.88 -3.71
N ALA A 18 -17.86 20.03 -3.22
CA ALA A 18 -17.05 19.20 -4.09
C ALA A 18 -18.05 18.33 -4.84
N ILE A 19 -18.29 18.64 -6.12
CA ILE A 19 -19.00 17.73 -6.99
C ILE A 19 -18.06 16.53 -7.12
N ASP A 20 -18.42 15.44 -6.44
CA ASP A 20 -17.74 14.16 -6.57
C ASP A 20 -17.85 13.74 -8.04
N ASN A 21 -16.75 13.82 -8.77
CA ASN A 21 -16.70 13.41 -10.17
C ASN A 21 -16.62 11.88 -10.20
N VAL A 22 -17.60 11.26 -10.86
CA VAL A 22 -17.67 9.81 -11.06
C VAL A 22 -17.50 9.50 -12.55
N GLY A 23 -16.65 8.53 -12.89
CA GLY A 23 -16.39 8.15 -14.29
C GLY A 23 -16.27 6.64 -14.50
N THR A 24 -16.66 6.16 -15.68
CA THR A 24 -16.36 4.79 -16.14
C THR A 24 -14.94 4.66 -16.72
N SER A 25 -14.35 5.78 -17.14
CA SER A 25 -12.95 5.94 -17.55
C SER A 25 -12.42 7.24 -16.95
N GLY A 26 -11.11 7.35 -16.79
CA GLY A 26 -10.48 8.52 -16.18
C GLY A 26 -9.27 8.19 -15.34
N LYS A 27 -8.72 9.20 -14.68
CA LYS A 27 -7.61 9.07 -13.75
C LYS A 27 -7.82 9.81 -12.43
N LEU A 28 -7.24 9.27 -11.37
CA LEU A 28 -7.15 9.81 -10.02
C LEU A 28 -5.68 9.97 -9.66
N ARG A 29 -5.30 11.08 -9.02
CA ARG A 29 -3.90 11.43 -8.77
C ARG A 29 -3.65 11.77 -7.31
N PHE A 30 -2.63 11.14 -6.75
CA PHE A 30 -1.95 11.58 -5.54
C PHE A 30 -0.56 12.08 -5.94
N SER A 31 -0.09 13.15 -5.31
CA SER A 31 1.27 13.66 -5.53
C SER A 31 2.01 13.84 -4.21
N ASN A 32 3.33 13.98 -4.30
CA ASN A 32 4.22 14.11 -3.15
C ASN A 32 4.23 12.87 -2.22
N LEU A 33 4.02 11.66 -2.76
CA LEU A 33 4.24 10.43 -2.00
C LEU A 33 5.74 10.24 -1.75
N GLY A 34 6.10 10.09 -0.48
CA GLY A 34 7.47 9.85 -0.05
C GLY A 34 7.81 10.70 1.15
N TYR A 35 8.27 10.04 2.20
CA TYR A 35 8.71 10.67 3.43
C TYR A 35 9.76 9.80 4.11
N ALA A 36 10.56 10.43 4.98
CA ALA A 36 11.46 9.70 5.84
C ALA A 36 10.76 9.40 7.17
N ASP A 37 10.85 8.16 7.62
CA ASP A 37 10.32 7.72 8.91
C ASP A 37 10.92 6.37 9.30
N THR A 38 10.50 5.84 10.44
CA THR A 38 10.75 4.47 10.87
C THR A 38 9.49 3.63 10.85
N PHE A 39 9.67 2.35 10.56
CA PHE A 39 8.66 1.32 10.75
C PHE A 39 9.22 0.15 11.56
N ASN A 40 8.34 -0.58 12.23
CA ASN A 40 8.73 -1.73 13.04
C ASN A 40 8.32 -3.03 12.35
N TYR A 41 9.29 -3.82 11.90
CA TYR A 41 9.00 -5.17 11.43
C TYR A 41 8.46 -6.04 12.56
N VAL A 42 7.64 -7.04 12.21
CA VAL A 42 7.40 -8.17 13.10
C VAL A 42 8.76 -8.83 13.39
N GLY A 43 9.14 -8.89 14.66
CA GLY A 43 10.42 -9.42 15.12
C GLY A 43 10.37 -10.90 15.47
N LYS A 44 9.32 -11.33 16.17
CA LYS A 44 9.12 -12.72 16.56
C LYS A 44 7.63 -13.03 16.68
N ILE A 45 7.27 -14.25 16.30
CA ILE A 45 5.94 -14.82 16.47
C ILE A 45 6.03 -15.95 17.50
N SER A 46 5.20 -15.89 18.54
CA SER A 46 5.18 -16.86 19.64
C SER A 46 3.81 -17.51 19.76
N ASN A 47 3.78 -18.80 20.15
CA ASN A 47 2.54 -19.54 20.45
C ASN A 47 1.48 -19.52 19.34
N ILE A 48 1.93 -19.61 18.09
CA ILE A 48 1.15 -19.38 16.87
C ILE A 48 -0.17 -20.18 16.73
N THR A 49 -0.33 -21.29 17.46
CA THR A 49 -1.53 -22.14 17.46
C THR A 49 -2.28 -22.15 18.79
N ARG A 50 -1.87 -21.36 19.78
CA ARG A 50 -2.50 -21.28 21.10
C ARG A 50 -3.18 -19.93 21.26
N GLU A 51 -4.16 -19.83 22.16
CA GLU A 51 -4.81 -18.55 22.50
C GLU A 51 -3.81 -17.49 22.98
N SER A 52 -2.70 -17.91 23.59
CA SER A 52 -1.59 -17.03 24.00
C SER A 52 -0.68 -16.58 22.83
N CYS A 53 -1.19 -16.58 21.59
CA CYS A 53 -0.49 -16.16 20.39
C CYS A 53 -0.13 -14.67 20.48
N SER A 54 1.12 -14.33 20.17
CA SER A 54 1.57 -12.93 20.24
C SER A 54 2.74 -12.67 19.29
N CYS A 55 2.86 -11.42 18.84
CA CYS A 55 4.03 -10.95 18.13
C CYS A 55 4.78 -9.88 18.94
N THR A 56 6.11 -9.86 18.79
CA THR A 56 6.97 -8.79 19.29
C THR A 56 7.59 -8.06 18.10
N LEU A 57 7.66 -6.74 18.19
CA LEU A 57 8.27 -5.92 17.16
C LEU A 57 9.80 -5.99 17.22
N ALA A 58 10.44 -5.88 16.05
CA ALA A 58 11.86 -5.62 15.93
C ALA A 58 12.19 -4.15 16.23
N PRO A 59 13.46 -3.80 16.47
CA PRO A 59 13.89 -2.40 16.52
C PRO A 59 13.46 -1.63 15.26
N PRO A 60 13.17 -0.31 15.37
CA PRO A 60 12.72 0.49 14.24
C PRO A 60 13.73 0.48 13.08
N ALA A 61 13.23 0.28 11.86
CA ALA A 61 13.99 0.38 10.62
C ALA A 61 13.62 1.67 9.89
N TRP A 62 14.63 2.39 9.41
CA TRP A 62 14.44 3.63 8.65
C TRP A 62 14.09 3.35 7.20
N PHE A 63 13.14 4.12 6.67
CA PHE A 63 12.87 4.26 5.26
C PHE A 63 12.83 5.73 4.87
N SER A 64 13.07 6.03 3.61
CA SER A 64 12.99 7.38 3.06
C SER A 64 12.98 7.35 1.54
N GLY A 65 12.55 8.45 0.94
CA GLY A 65 12.65 8.69 -0.50
C GLY A 65 11.30 8.68 -1.21
N THR A 66 11.34 8.93 -2.51
CA THR A 66 10.16 8.93 -3.39
C THR A 66 9.40 7.62 -3.26
N ASN A 67 8.07 7.71 -3.21
CA ASN A 67 7.14 6.60 -3.07
C ASN A 67 7.26 5.82 -1.75
N ALA A 68 8.18 6.14 -0.84
CA ALA A 68 8.32 5.37 0.39
C ALA A 68 7.09 5.55 1.31
N PRO A 69 6.59 4.46 1.95
CA PRO A 69 7.17 3.11 2.01
C PRO A 69 6.78 2.20 0.83
N LEU A 70 5.92 2.64 -0.10
CA LEU A 70 5.47 1.86 -1.26
C LEU A 70 6.52 1.71 -2.38
N SER A 71 7.68 2.35 -2.22
CA SER A 71 8.89 2.08 -2.99
C SER A 71 9.45 0.68 -2.74
N GLU A 72 9.09 0.03 -1.62
CA GLU A 72 9.40 -1.37 -1.35
C GLU A 72 8.65 -2.33 -2.29
N ARG A 73 8.87 -3.63 -2.13
CA ARG A 73 8.17 -4.66 -2.91
C ARG A 73 6.68 -4.66 -2.59
N LEU A 74 5.84 -4.61 -3.62
CA LEU A 74 4.39 -4.67 -3.48
C LEU A 74 3.82 -5.97 -4.04
N VAL A 75 2.66 -6.35 -3.55
CA VAL A 75 1.85 -7.46 -4.07
C VAL A 75 0.44 -6.97 -4.37
N ALA A 76 -0.17 -7.55 -5.39
CA ALA A 76 -1.55 -7.25 -5.75
C ALA A 76 -2.49 -8.22 -5.03
N HIS A 77 -3.39 -7.68 -4.22
CA HIS A 77 -4.49 -8.42 -3.62
C HIS A 77 -5.75 -8.23 -4.46
N ILE A 78 -6.47 -9.32 -4.66
CA ILE A 78 -7.69 -9.39 -5.46
C ILE A 78 -8.79 -10.01 -4.60
N ARG A 79 -9.78 -9.19 -4.23
CA ARG A 79 -10.96 -9.64 -3.49
C ARG A 79 -12.18 -9.63 -4.37
N GLY A 80 -13.02 -10.66 -4.22
CA GLY A 80 -14.22 -10.80 -5.02
C GLY A 80 -15.43 -10.00 -4.53
N PRO A 81 -16.48 -9.91 -5.35
CA PRO A 81 -16.63 -10.53 -6.68
C PRO A 81 -15.84 -9.81 -7.79
N THR A 82 -14.79 -10.48 -8.29
CA THR A 82 -13.87 -9.92 -9.29
C THR A 82 -13.50 -11.01 -10.28
N GLN A 83 -13.60 -10.70 -11.56
CA GLN A 83 -13.00 -11.51 -12.61
C GLN A 83 -11.72 -10.81 -13.09
N LEU A 84 -10.57 -11.43 -12.84
CA LEU A 84 -9.29 -10.99 -13.37
C LEU A 84 -9.01 -11.73 -14.68
N TYR A 85 -8.77 -10.99 -15.77
CA TYR A 85 -8.40 -11.56 -17.08
C TYR A 85 -6.92 -11.39 -17.36
N LYS A 86 -6.36 -10.22 -17.03
CA LYS A 86 -4.93 -9.93 -17.18
C LYS A 86 -4.38 -9.20 -15.97
N PHE A 87 -3.14 -9.51 -15.64
CA PHE A 87 -2.29 -8.76 -14.72
C PHE A 87 -0.91 -8.63 -15.35
N ALA A 88 -0.33 -7.43 -15.34
CA ALA A 88 1.06 -7.25 -15.68
C ALA A 88 1.74 -6.26 -14.74
N TYR A 89 3.02 -6.50 -14.50
CA TYR A 89 3.88 -5.63 -13.72
C TYR A 89 5.06 -5.17 -14.56
N TYR A 90 5.33 -3.86 -14.53
CA TYR A 90 6.48 -3.24 -15.18
C TYR A 90 7.23 -2.38 -14.18
N ASN A 91 8.54 -2.26 -14.39
CA ASN A 91 9.34 -1.26 -13.73
C ASN A 91 10.30 -0.59 -14.71
N VAL A 92 10.82 0.56 -14.30
CA VAL A 92 11.87 1.30 -14.99
C VAL A 92 12.68 2.06 -13.94
N HIS A 93 13.92 2.42 -14.25
CA HIS A 93 14.75 3.19 -13.33
C HIS A 93 14.23 4.60 -13.07
N HIS A 94 13.70 5.25 -14.12
CA HIS A 94 13.21 6.62 -14.03
C HIS A 94 12.11 6.89 -15.06
N PHE A 95 11.00 7.46 -14.61
CA PHE A 95 9.93 8.00 -15.44
C PHE A 95 9.15 9.02 -14.63
N ILE A 96 8.88 10.20 -15.18
CA ILE A 96 8.00 11.21 -14.58
C ILE A 96 6.93 11.54 -15.61
N LEU A 97 5.66 11.43 -15.22
CA LEU A 97 4.55 11.64 -16.15
C LEU A 97 4.54 13.09 -16.67
N GLY A 98 4.50 13.28 -17.98
CA GLY A 98 4.57 14.57 -18.67
C GLY A 98 5.98 15.16 -18.78
N SER A 99 7.03 14.35 -18.60
CA SER A 99 8.43 14.79 -18.69
C SER A 99 9.09 14.35 -19.99
N ASP A 100 9.74 15.29 -20.68
CA ASP A 100 10.52 15.01 -21.90
C ASP A 100 11.82 14.22 -21.62
N ASN A 101 12.22 14.08 -20.34
CA ASN A 101 13.43 13.38 -19.93
C ASN A 101 13.24 11.86 -19.77
N ASN A 102 12.10 11.32 -20.16
CA ASN A 102 11.84 9.88 -20.09
C ASN A 102 12.50 9.17 -21.27
N THR A 103 13.66 8.55 -21.04
CA THR A 103 14.49 7.96 -22.13
C THR A 103 14.53 6.43 -22.14
N HIS A 104 13.92 5.74 -21.18
CA HIS A 104 14.05 4.29 -21.03
C HIS A 104 12.69 3.62 -21.17
N ASN A 105 12.67 2.48 -21.86
CA ASN A 105 11.49 1.64 -21.94
C ASN A 105 11.21 0.96 -20.60
N TRP A 106 9.93 0.73 -20.35
CA TRP A 106 9.45 -0.09 -19.25
C TRP A 106 9.54 -1.56 -19.64
N THR A 107 10.13 -2.38 -18.78
CA THR A 107 10.25 -3.82 -19.03
C THR A 107 9.19 -4.57 -18.25
N GLN A 108 8.45 -5.46 -18.93
CA GLN A 108 7.51 -6.36 -18.27
C GLN A 108 8.27 -7.37 -17.40
N GLN A 109 7.95 -7.37 -16.12
CA GLN A 109 8.56 -8.24 -15.12
C GLN A 109 7.64 -9.40 -14.71
N ALA A 110 6.33 -9.27 -14.93
CA ALA A 110 5.36 -10.34 -14.72
C ALA A 110 4.15 -10.18 -15.64
N LEU A 111 3.54 -11.33 -15.99
CA LEU A 111 2.35 -11.42 -16.80
C LEU A 111 1.49 -12.60 -16.33
N PHE A 112 0.22 -12.34 -16.11
CA PHE A 112 -0.84 -13.33 -16.11
C PHE A 112 -1.83 -12.92 -17.18
N ASP A 113 -2.09 -13.81 -18.13
CA ASP A 113 -3.04 -13.56 -19.21
C ASP A 113 -3.89 -14.81 -19.44
N ILE A 114 -5.19 -14.68 -19.18
CA ILE A 114 -6.20 -15.68 -19.52
C ILE A 114 -7.34 -15.07 -20.33
N ALA A 115 -7.15 -13.86 -20.86
CA ALA A 115 -8.23 -13.12 -21.48
C ALA A 115 -8.70 -13.85 -22.75
N PRO A 116 -10.03 -13.87 -23.03
CA PRO A 116 -10.56 -14.59 -24.19
C PRO A 116 -10.03 -14.11 -25.54
N ASP A 117 -9.57 -12.86 -25.63
CA ASP A 117 -9.03 -12.24 -26.84
C ASP A 117 -7.53 -12.52 -27.06
N SER A 118 -6.88 -13.25 -26.14
CA SER A 118 -5.44 -13.49 -26.19
C SER A 118 -5.08 -14.70 -27.03
N ILE A 119 -3.96 -14.62 -27.75
CA ILE A 119 -3.47 -15.69 -28.64
C ILE A 119 -3.20 -16.97 -27.84
N SER A 120 -2.66 -16.83 -26.64
CA SER A 120 -2.40 -17.93 -25.71
C SER A 120 -2.50 -17.44 -24.27
N LYS A 121 -2.84 -18.37 -23.37
CA LYS A 121 -2.78 -18.11 -21.93
C LYS A 121 -1.34 -18.11 -21.45
N GLN A 122 -1.00 -17.20 -20.54
CA GLN A 122 0.37 -17.02 -20.05
C GLN A 122 0.42 -16.82 -18.53
N GLY A 123 1.53 -17.26 -17.94
CA GLY A 123 1.83 -17.13 -16.52
C GLY A 123 3.33 -16.97 -16.31
N ILE A 124 3.82 -15.73 -16.37
CA ILE A 124 5.22 -15.36 -16.23
C ILE A 124 5.41 -14.66 -14.89
N ASN A 125 6.29 -15.21 -14.05
CA ASN A 125 6.66 -14.63 -12.76
C ASN A 125 5.45 -14.28 -11.86
N VAL A 126 4.45 -15.16 -11.81
CA VAL A 126 3.28 -15.03 -10.94
C VAL A 126 3.11 -16.26 -10.06
N THR A 127 2.60 -16.05 -8.84
CA THR A 127 2.22 -17.12 -7.90
C THR A 127 1.01 -16.65 -7.10
N PHE A 128 -0.04 -17.46 -7.07
CA PHE A 128 -1.29 -17.14 -6.39
C PHE A 128 -1.32 -17.74 -4.99
N LEU A 129 -1.34 -16.87 -3.98
CA LEU A 129 -1.47 -17.25 -2.58
C LEU A 129 -2.77 -16.71 -2.00
N GLY A 130 -3.23 -17.29 -0.89
CA GLY A 130 -4.32 -16.73 -0.11
C GLY A 130 -4.37 -17.33 1.28
N HIS A 131 -5.06 -16.66 2.20
CA HIS A 131 -5.14 -17.07 3.61
C HIS A 131 -6.14 -18.22 3.81
N LYS A 132 -5.79 -19.42 3.31
CA LYS A 132 -6.61 -20.65 3.43
C LYS A 132 -6.00 -21.71 4.35
N GLY A 133 -4.79 -21.48 4.83
CA GLY A 133 -4.07 -22.42 5.69
C GLY A 133 -4.56 -22.44 7.14
N LYS A 134 -3.76 -23.10 7.99
CA LYS A 134 -4.04 -23.25 9.43
C LYS A 134 -4.33 -21.90 10.08
N TYR A 135 -5.35 -21.83 10.93
CA TYR A 135 -5.71 -20.62 11.67
C TYR A 135 -4.70 -20.28 12.78
N SER A 136 -4.61 -18.99 13.12
CA SER A 136 -3.88 -18.43 14.25
C SER A 136 -4.76 -17.40 14.97
N PRO A 137 -4.85 -17.43 16.32
CA PRO A 137 -5.61 -16.41 17.05
C PRO A 137 -5.08 -14.98 16.89
N CYS A 138 -3.78 -14.80 16.60
CA CYS A 138 -3.17 -13.46 16.49
C CYS A 138 -2.76 -13.05 15.07
N MET A 139 -2.89 -13.94 14.07
CA MET A 139 -2.47 -13.67 12.68
C MET A 139 -3.50 -14.08 11.63
N GLY A 140 -4.56 -14.79 12.00
CA GLY A 140 -5.51 -15.35 11.03
C GLY A 140 -5.00 -16.61 10.34
N LYS A 141 -5.58 -16.93 9.19
CA LYS A 141 -5.22 -18.12 8.39
C LYS A 141 -3.87 -17.92 7.73
N ALA A 142 -3.06 -18.98 7.66
CA ALA A 142 -1.78 -18.94 6.96
C ALA A 142 -1.94 -18.82 5.44
N LEU A 143 -0.95 -18.19 4.78
CA LEU A 143 -0.82 -18.23 3.33
C LEU A 143 -0.61 -19.67 2.84
N THR A 144 -1.28 -19.99 1.75
CA THR A 144 -1.18 -21.23 1.00
C THR A 144 -1.38 -20.95 -0.49
N PHE A 145 -0.99 -21.88 -1.36
CA PHE A 145 -1.38 -21.77 -2.76
C PHE A 145 -2.90 -21.83 -2.92
N ILE A 146 -3.39 -21.08 -3.88
CA ILE A 146 -4.77 -21.09 -4.32
C ILE A 146 -4.86 -21.92 -5.59
N GLY A 147 -5.86 -22.81 -5.64
CA GLY A 147 -6.14 -23.67 -6.77
C GLY A 147 -6.59 -22.90 -8.00
N GLN A 148 -6.72 -23.60 -9.12
CA GLN A 148 -7.11 -23.01 -10.40
C GLN A 148 -8.53 -22.43 -10.40
N ASP A 149 -9.36 -22.74 -9.41
CA ASP A 149 -10.68 -22.12 -9.21
C ASP A 149 -10.63 -20.75 -8.53
N ALA A 150 -9.43 -20.24 -8.21
CA ALA A 150 -9.19 -18.98 -7.50
C ALA A 150 -9.71 -18.95 -6.05
N VAL A 151 -10.09 -20.10 -5.48
CA VAL A 151 -10.71 -20.19 -4.14
C VAL A 151 -10.14 -21.31 -3.28
N SER A 152 -9.96 -22.49 -3.86
CA SER A 152 -9.60 -23.69 -3.09
C SER A 152 -8.15 -23.66 -2.63
N PHE A 153 -7.89 -24.24 -1.46
CA PHE A 153 -6.53 -24.49 -0.99
C PHE A 153 -5.90 -25.65 -1.77
N VAL A 154 -4.65 -25.48 -2.20
CA VAL A 154 -3.82 -26.56 -2.74
C VAL A 154 -2.41 -26.57 -2.12
N THR A 155 -1.76 -27.74 -2.09
CA THR A 155 -0.44 -27.95 -1.46
C THR A 155 0.73 -27.63 -2.39
N GLU A 156 0.50 -27.63 -3.70
CA GLU A 156 1.48 -27.39 -4.74
C GLU A 156 1.11 -26.15 -5.55
N ASN A 157 2.11 -25.49 -6.15
CA ASN A 157 1.87 -24.30 -6.96
C ASN A 157 1.19 -24.74 -8.28
N PRO A 158 -0.08 -24.38 -8.53
CA PRO A 158 -0.72 -24.77 -9.77
C PRO A 158 -0.15 -24.00 -10.96
N ASP A 159 -0.33 -24.53 -12.16
CA ASP A 159 -0.06 -23.79 -13.39
C ASP A 159 -1.00 -22.57 -13.47
N PRO A 160 -0.46 -21.33 -13.52
CA PRO A 160 -1.24 -20.11 -13.63
C PRO A 160 -2.18 -20.09 -14.84
N THR A 161 -1.85 -20.76 -15.94
CA THR A 161 -2.67 -20.72 -17.17
C THR A 161 -4.02 -21.42 -17.02
N GLY A 162 -4.17 -22.31 -16.03
CA GLY A 162 -5.44 -22.95 -15.71
C GLY A 162 -6.30 -22.16 -14.73
N PHE A 163 -5.81 -21.03 -14.20
CA PHE A 163 -6.55 -20.21 -13.24
C PHE A 163 -7.82 -19.62 -13.87
N SER A 164 -8.94 -19.65 -13.15
CA SER A 164 -10.24 -19.15 -13.61
C SER A 164 -10.28 -17.62 -13.65
N GLY A 165 -9.55 -16.98 -12.73
CA GLY A 165 -9.56 -15.54 -12.48
C GLY A 165 -10.82 -15.03 -11.76
N TYR A 166 -11.86 -15.86 -11.58
CA TYR A 166 -13.09 -15.48 -10.88
C TYR A 166 -12.97 -15.70 -9.38
N VAL A 167 -13.02 -14.61 -8.62
CA VAL A 167 -13.07 -14.63 -7.16
C VAL A 167 -14.49 -14.25 -6.74
N PRO A 168 -15.22 -15.10 -5.98
CA PRO A 168 -16.53 -14.74 -5.43
C PRO A 168 -16.41 -13.82 -4.20
N SER A 169 -17.54 -13.33 -3.68
CA SER A 169 -17.57 -12.56 -2.43
C SER A 169 -16.93 -13.31 -1.27
N ASN A 170 -16.37 -12.56 -0.32
CA ASN A 170 -15.68 -13.06 0.87
C ASN A 170 -14.42 -13.89 0.58
N GLU A 171 -14.02 -13.98 -0.68
CA GLU A 171 -12.81 -14.67 -1.10
C GLU A 171 -11.78 -13.68 -1.63
N GLU A 172 -10.52 -14.06 -1.48
CA GLU A 172 -9.37 -13.25 -1.83
C GLU A 172 -8.19 -14.13 -2.22
N PHE A 173 -7.43 -13.68 -3.21
CA PHE A 173 -6.09 -14.18 -3.48
C PHE A 173 -5.12 -13.02 -3.67
N ILE A 174 -3.84 -13.34 -3.65
CA ILE A 174 -2.73 -12.42 -3.69
C ILE A 174 -1.74 -12.89 -4.76
N ILE A 175 -1.34 -11.97 -5.62
CA ILE A 175 -0.38 -12.21 -6.70
C ILE A 175 1.00 -11.82 -6.20
N TYR A 176 1.82 -12.84 -5.96
CA TYR A 176 3.24 -12.74 -5.71
C TYR A 176 4.05 -12.98 -6.98
N SER A 177 5.32 -12.60 -6.98
CA SER A 177 6.29 -13.12 -7.95
C SER A 177 6.51 -14.62 -7.77
N ASN A 178 7.20 -15.29 -8.69
CA ASN A 178 7.58 -16.70 -8.53
C ASN A 178 8.90 -16.92 -7.77
N PHE A 179 9.53 -15.85 -7.27
CA PHE A 179 10.77 -15.93 -6.51
C PHE A 179 10.50 -16.30 -5.05
N PRO A 180 10.96 -17.47 -4.57
CA PRO A 180 10.70 -17.92 -3.22
C PRO A 180 11.47 -17.08 -2.20
N CYS A 181 10.85 -16.86 -1.05
CA CYS A 181 11.49 -16.22 0.08
C CYS A 181 12.69 -17.03 0.60
N PRO A 182 13.82 -16.38 0.94
CA PRO A 182 14.82 -17.00 1.78
C PRO A 182 14.25 -17.24 3.19
N SER A 183 15.02 -17.92 4.04
CA SER A 183 14.61 -18.21 5.40
C SER A 183 14.16 -16.95 6.17
N SER A 184 13.00 -17.07 6.81
CA SER A 184 12.40 -16.09 7.73
C SER A 184 13.43 -15.52 8.72
N LYS A 185 13.66 -14.21 8.66
CA LYS A 185 14.56 -13.49 9.58
C LYS A 185 14.22 -12.00 9.65
N VAL A 186 14.45 -11.40 10.80
CA VAL A 186 14.33 -9.94 10.98
C VAL A 186 15.30 -9.22 10.05
N GLY A 187 14.82 -8.21 9.32
CA GLY A 187 15.60 -7.47 8.32
C GLY A 187 16.06 -8.29 7.11
N GLY A 188 15.57 -9.54 6.96
CA GLY A 188 15.76 -10.31 5.74
C GLY A 188 14.78 -9.89 4.65
N LEU A 189 15.04 -10.33 3.42
CA LEU A 189 14.25 -9.98 2.23
C LEU A 189 12.74 -10.10 2.44
N CYS A 190 12.27 -11.22 3.01
CA CYS A 190 10.84 -11.42 3.30
C CYS A 190 10.43 -11.11 4.74
N GLY A 191 11.36 -10.67 5.58
CA GLY A 191 11.13 -10.42 7.00
C GLY A 191 10.77 -11.70 7.76
N VAL A 192 10.02 -11.53 8.86
CA VAL A 192 9.52 -12.62 9.68
C VAL A 192 8.15 -13.05 9.19
N TYR A 193 8.02 -14.35 8.93
CA TYR A 193 6.77 -14.99 8.59
C TYR A 193 6.63 -16.34 9.30
N ARG A 194 5.41 -16.88 9.29
CA ARG A 194 5.03 -18.12 9.99
C ARG A 194 5.89 -19.31 9.56
N LYS A 195 6.33 -20.14 10.51
CA LYS A 195 7.05 -21.38 10.17
C LYS A 195 6.15 -22.34 9.38
N GLY A 196 6.70 -22.96 8.34
CA GLY A 196 6.03 -24.03 7.59
C GLY A 196 5.10 -23.55 6.47
N ILE A 197 5.06 -22.25 6.18
CA ILE A 197 4.40 -21.74 4.97
C ILE A 197 5.45 -21.51 3.88
N ARG A 198 5.06 -21.73 2.62
CA ARG A 198 5.81 -21.21 1.48
C ARG A 198 5.46 -19.74 1.32
N SER A 199 6.44 -18.94 0.95
CA SER A 199 6.24 -17.53 0.70
C SER A 199 7.19 -17.07 -0.40
N TYR A 200 6.82 -15.98 -1.05
CA TYR A 200 7.45 -15.47 -2.26
C TYR A 200 7.67 -13.97 -2.10
N THR A 201 8.50 -13.38 -2.95
CA THR A 201 8.72 -11.93 -2.93
C THR A 201 7.64 -11.20 -3.73
N GLY A 202 7.36 -9.95 -3.35
CA GLY A 202 6.60 -9.03 -4.19
C GLY A 202 7.42 -8.44 -5.34
N TYR A 203 6.85 -7.43 -5.98
CA TYR A 203 7.38 -6.75 -7.16
C TYR A 203 8.12 -5.47 -6.79
N GLU A 204 9.39 -5.36 -7.20
CA GLU A 204 10.30 -4.29 -6.79
C GLU A 204 10.45 -3.14 -7.80
N GLY A 205 10.85 -1.98 -7.30
CA GLY A 205 11.12 -0.78 -8.10
C GLY A 205 10.64 0.46 -7.34
N VAL A 206 11.26 1.62 -7.54
CA VAL A 206 10.67 2.89 -7.06
C VAL A 206 9.59 3.35 -8.02
N THR A 207 9.90 3.26 -9.31
CA THR A 207 9.03 3.61 -10.43
C THR A 207 8.48 2.34 -11.04
N LYS A 208 7.16 2.18 -10.97
CA LYS A 208 6.49 0.91 -11.26
C LYS A 208 5.08 1.12 -11.81
N LEU A 209 4.64 0.19 -12.63
CA LEU A 209 3.34 0.21 -13.29
C LEU A 209 2.68 -1.16 -13.13
N PHE A 210 1.50 -1.17 -12.51
CA PHE A 210 0.63 -2.35 -12.44
C PHE A 210 -0.53 -2.17 -13.42
N LEU A 211 -0.71 -3.12 -14.33
CA LEU A 211 -1.81 -3.12 -15.29
C LEU A 211 -2.74 -4.30 -15.01
N PHE A 212 -4.04 -4.05 -15.19
CA PHE A 212 -5.10 -5.02 -14.97
C PHE A 212 -6.11 -4.97 -16.11
N GLU A 213 -6.62 -6.14 -16.50
CA GLU A 213 -7.87 -6.28 -17.24
C GLU A 213 -8.84 -7.07 -16.36
N PHE A 214 -9.97 -6.47 -16.01
CA PHE A 214 -10.87 -7.03 -15.02
C PHE A 214 -12.33 -6.60 -15.20
N SER A 215 -13.23 -7.34 -14.58
CA SER A 215 -14.61 -6.91 -14.28
C SER A 215 -14.93 -7.18 -12.81
N MET A 216 -15.92 -6.48 -12.28
CA MET A 216 -16.35 -6.60 -10.88
C MET A 216 -17.87 -6.80 -10.83
N PRO A 217 -18.37 -7.98 -11.23
CA PRO A 217 -19.80 -8.24 -11.33
C PRO A 217 -20.47 -8.27 -9.95
N THR A 218 -21.79 -8.14 -9.91
CA THR A 218 -22.57 -8.40 -8.68
C THR A 218 -22.46 -9.87 -8.32
N ASP A 219 -22.16 -10.20 -7.06
CA ASP A 219 -22.25 -11.59 -6.61
C ASP A 219 -23.71 -11.98 -6.38
N THR A 220 -24.25 -12.89 -7.20
CA THR A 220 -25.63 -13.37 -7.04
C THR A 220 -25.72 -14.61 -6.15
N ASN A 221 -24.62 -15.11 -5.61
CA ASN A 221 -24.61 -16.30 -4.79
C ASN A 221 -25.09 -16.00 -3.36
N ILE A 222 -26.28 -16.50 -3.03
CA ILE A 222 -26.95 -16.28 -1.75
C ILE A 222 -26.16 -16.82 -0.55
N THR A 223 -25.32 -17.85 -0.74
CA THR A 223 -24.56 -18.45 0.37
C THR A 223 -23.50 -17.52 0.94
N ASN A 224 -23.14 -16.48 0.17
CA ASN A 224 -22.10 -15.52 0.53
C ASN A 224 -22.68 -14.23 1.12
N GLN A 225 -24.02 -14.06 1.13
CA GLN A 225 -24.68 -12.80 1.52
C GLN A 225 -24.41 -12.38 2.96
N ASP A 226 -24.27 -13.34 3.87
CA ASP A 226 -24.06 -13.06 5.29
C ASP A 226 -22.61 -12.72 5.64
N GLY A 227 -21.70 -12.74 4.64
CA GLY A 227 -20.29 -12.46 4.85
C GLY A 227 -19.97 -10.96 4.94
N LYS A 228 -18.98 -10.61 5.77
CA LYS A 228 -18.52 -9.21 5.99
C LYS A 228 -18.15 -8.47 4.70
N TYR A 229 -17.71 -9.20 3.68
CA TYR A 229 -17.24 -8.66 2.40
C TYR A 229 -18.12 -9.12 1.23
N TYR A 230 -19.41 -9.33 1.47
CA TYR A 230 -20.37 -9.63 0.41
C TYR A 230 -20.50 -8.45 -0.57
N ASP A 231 -20.39 -8.75 -1.87
CA ASP A 231 -20.47 -7.80 -2.98
C ASP A 231 -19.49 -6.61 -2.86
N MET A 232 -18.37 -6.80 -2.14
CA MET A 232 -17.37 -5.76 -1.89
C MET A 232 -16.02 -6.06 -2.58
N PRO A 233 -15.94 -6.06 -3.92
CA PRO A 233 -14.69 -6.34 -4.62
C PRO A 233 -13.64 -5.27 -4.36
N SER A 234 -12.37 -5.68 -4.49
CA SER A 234 -11.24 -4.78 -4.30
C SER A 234 -10.00 -5.27 -5.04
N ILE A 235 -9.25 -4.34 -5.63
CA ILE A 235 -7.87 -4.53 -6.06
C ILE A 235 -7.00 -3.51 -5.31
N TRP A 236 -6.01 -4.00 -4.56
CA TRP A 236 -5.07 -3.14 -3.84
C TRP A 236 -3.64 -3.66 -3.91
N LEU A 237 -2.72 -2.75 -3.69
CA LEU A 237 -1.28 -2.97 -3.71
C LEU A 237 -0.76 -2.80 -2.29
N ALA A 238 -0.34 -3.89 -1.67
CA ALA A 238 0.18 -3.87 -0.31
C ALA A 238 1.68 -4.12 -0.31
N ASN A 239 2.38 -3.57 0.69
CA ASN A 239 3.72 -4.03 0.99
C ASN A 239 3.71 -5.56 1.19
N GLU A 240 4.65 -6.26 0.57
CA GLU A 240 4.69 -7.72 0.56
C GLU A 240 4.77 -8.38 1.95
N HIS A 241 5.23 -7.64 2.97
CA HIS A 241 5.23 -8.12 4.36
C HIS A 241 3.82 -8.20 4.96
N LEU A 242 2.83 -7.49 4.41
CA LEU A 242 1.49 -7.42 4.98
C LEU A 242 0.83 -8.79 5.02
N SER A 243 0.77 -9.47 3.87
CA SER A 243 0.06 -10.74 3.79
C SER A 243 0.79 -11.91 4.48
N ARG A 244 2.12 -11.79 4.65
CA ARG A 244 2.94 -12.73 5.43
C ARG A 244 2.73 -12.58 6.94
N THR A 245 2.26 -11.40 7.33
CA THR A 245 1.96 -11.04 8.72
C THR A 245 0.44 -11.04 8.88
N THR A 246 -0.15 -9.96 9.41
CA THR A 246 -1.60 -9.86 9.43
C THR A 246 -2.10 -8.50 8.97
N GLU A 247 -3.24 -8.51 8.29
CA GLU A 247 -3.92 -7.32 7.76
C GLU A 247 -5.15 -6.92 8.58
N HIS A 248 -5.57 -7.74 9.54
CA HIS A 248 -6.75 -7.46 10.34
C HIS A 248 -6.41 -6.71 11.63
N TYR A 249 -7.19 -5.65 11.87
CA TYR A 249 -7.08 -4.74 13.01
C TYR A 249 -7.67 -5.29 14.31
N ASP A 250 -8.56 -6.29 14.23
CA ASP A 250 -9.16 -6.92 15.42
C ASP A 250 -8.16 -7.83 16.18
N TRP A 251 -6.93 -7.97 15.68
CA TRP A 251 -5.89 -8.79 16.28
C TRP A 251 -4.76 -7.95 16.89
N ASN A 252 -3.70 -8.62 17.32
CA ASN A 252 -2.55 -7.96 17.93
C ASN A 252 -1.82 -7.09 16.88
N ASN A 253 -1.83 -5.77 17.06
CA ASN A 253 -1.16 -4.82 16.17
C ASN A 253 0.32 -5.12 15.92
N ASN A 254 1.01 -5.72 16.89
CA ASN A 254 2.42 -6.09 16.74
C ASN A 254 2.62 -7.20 15.70
N CYS A 255 1.55 -7.88 15.30
CA CYS A 255 1.55 -8.89 14.25
C CYS A 255 1.27 -8.30 12.87
N SER A 256 0.99 -7.01 12.71
CA SER A 256 0.67 -6.39 11.42
C SER A 256 1.77 -5.44 10.99
N CYS A 257 2.30 -5.57 9.78
CA CYS A 257 3.22 -4.53 9.29
C CYS A 257 2.50 -3.20 8.97
N LEU A 258 1.21 -3.23 8.62
CA LEU A 258 0.47 -2.04 8.19
C LEU A 258 0.39 -1.02 9.33
N PHE A 259 -0.02 -1.48 10.51
CA PHE A 259 -0.09 -0.63 11.72
C PHE A 259 1.29 -0.25 12.28
N ASN A 260 2.36 -0.76 11.67
CA ASN A 260 3.73 -0.46 12.07
C ASN A 260 4.54 0.26 10.99
N GLY A 261 3.98 0.53 9.80
CA GLY A 261 4.52 1.51 8.83
C GLY A 261 4.86 1.00 7.43
N CYS A 262 4.52 -0.25 7.08
CA CYS A 262 4.86 -0.80 5.75
C CYS A 262 4.00 -0.23 4.60
N GLY A 263 2.76 0.17 4.88
CA GLY A 263 1.86 0.85 3.95
C GLY A 263 1.12 -0.04 2.94
N ALA A 264 0.01 0.48 2.42
CA ALA A 264 -0.75 -0.09 1.30
C ALA A 264 -1.44 1.00 0.47
N TYR A 265 -1.79 0.67 -0.78
CA TYR A 265 -2.55 1.52 -1.70
C TYR A 265 -3.76 0.76 -2.23
N GLN A 266 -4.96 1.19 -1.85
CA GLN A 266 -6.22 0.69 -2.35
C GLN A 266 -6.46 1.36 -3.71
N ALA A 267 -6.47 0.58 -4.80
CA ALA A 267 -6.54 1.13 -6.16
C ALA A 267 -7.99 1.20 -6.65
N PHE A 268 -8.69 0.07 -6.56
CA PHE A 268 -10.05 -0.11 -7.04
C PHE A 268 -10.86 -0.83 -5.95
N THR A 269 -11.33 -0.09 -4.96
CA THR A 269 -11.92 -0.69 -3.76
C THR A 269 -13.32 -0.15 -3.50
N THR A 270 -14.30 -1.04 -3.35
CA THR A 270 -15.62 -0.67 -2.83
C THR A 270 -15.57 -0.41 -1.33
N ASN A 271 -16.50 0.41 -0.83
CA ASN A 271 -16.66 0.61 0.62
C ASN A 271 -17.90 -0.14 1.14
N SER A 272 -18.05 -0.28 2.45
CA SER A 272 -19.15 -1.07 3.03
C SER A 272 -20.53 -0.46 2.84
N THR A 273 -20.61 0.83 2.48
CA THR A 273 -21.85 1.60 2.33
C THR A 273 -22.25 1.85 0.87
N ASP A 274 -21.33 1.65 -0.06
CA ASP A 274 -21.42 1.96 -1.48
C ASP A 274 -20.60 0.93 -2.27
N HIS A 275 -21.34 0.00 -2.86
CA HIS A 275 -20.82 -1.13 -3.61
C HIS A 275 -20.78 -0.85 -5.11
N ASP A 276 -21.24 0.33 -5.55
CA ASP A 276 -21.31 0.74 -6.96
C ASP A 276 -20.12 1.60 -7.38
N LEU A 277 -19.41 2.18 -6.42
CA LEU A 277 -18.24 3.01 -6.69
C LEU A 277 -16.93 2.37 -6.20
N LEU A 278 -15.87 2.61 -6.96
CA LEU A 278 -14.51 2.21 -6.64
C LEU A 278 -13.70 3.43 -6.21
N TYR A 279 -13.09 3.31 -5.05
CA TYR A 279 -12.32 4.35 -4.38
C TYR A 279 -10.83 4.01 -4.49
N SER A 280 -9.99 5.04 -4.63
CA SER A 280 -8.57 4.92 -4.37
C SER A 280 -8.22 5.53 -3.02
N SER A 281 -7.40 4.86 -2.22
CA SER A 281 -6.93 5.40 -0.95
C SER A 281 -5.53 4.95 -0.57
N LEU A 282 -4.81 5.83 0.11
CA LEU A 282 -3.47 5.57 0.60
C LEU A 282 -3.50 5.28 2.11
N GLN A 283 -3.04 4.09 2.49
CA GLN A 283 -2.93 3.65 3.88
C GLN A 283 -1.47 3.72 4.31
N THR A 284 -0.99 4.91 4.63
CA THR A 284 0.37 5.15 5.15
C THR A 284 0.31 6.16 6.30
N PHE A 285 1.41 6.33 7.04
CA PHE A 285 1.52 7.39 8.03
C PHE A 285 1.80 8.78 7.42
N GLN A 286 1.93 8.88 6.09
CA GLN A 286 2.04 10.20 5.46
C GLN A 286 0.72 10.95 5.56
N GLY A 287 0.71 12.02 6.35
CA GLY A 287 -0.50 12.78 6.63
C GLY A 287 -1.43 12.18 7.68
N ILE A 288 -1.03 11.08 8.31
CA ILE A 288 -1.77 10.45 9.40
C ILE A 288 -0.87 10.40 10.64
N ASN A 289 -1.35 10.93 11.76
CA ASN A 289 -0.60 10.89 13.01
C ASN A 289 -0.33 9.43 13.39
N LYS A 290 0.92 9.09 13.74
CA LYS A 290 1.30 7.74 14.19
C LYS A 290 0.60 7.27 15.46
N ASN A 291 0.19 8.23 16.31
CA ASN A 291 -0.62 7.97 17.49
C ASN A 291 -2.12 7.98 17.18
N ALA A 292 -2.52 8.17 15.92
CA ALA A 292 -3.91 8.05 15.53
C ALA A 292 -4.40 6.62 15.75
N SER A 293 -5.72 6.48 15.92
CA SER A 293 -6.34 5.17 16.04
C SER A 293 -6.04 4.32 14.81
N GLN A 294 -6.06 2.99 14.97
CA GLN A 294 -5.93 2.05 13.85
C GLN A 294 -6.91 2.38 12.72
N ASN A 295 -8.11 2.84 13.08
CA ASN A 295 -9.14 3.30 12.16
C ASN A 295 -8.66 4.44 11.25
N ALA A 296 -7.77 5.32 11.72
CA ALA A 296 -7.21 6.36 10.86
C ALA A 296 -6.35 5.78 9.74
N ILE A 297 -5.51 4.77 10.03
CA ILE A 297 -4.69 4.09 9.01
C ILE A 297 -5.55 3.27 8.06
N LEU A 298 -6.59 2.60 8.55
CA LEU A 298 -7.52 1.84 7.72
C LEU A 298 -8.34 2.74 6.80
N ASN A 299 -8.81 3.89 7.30
CA ASN A 299 -9.47 4.89 6.48
C ASN A 299 -8.49 5.46 5.46
N GLY A 300 -7.24 5.69 5.86
CA GLY A 300 -6.23 6.22 4.96
C GLY A 300 -6.60 7.62 4.44
N THR A 301 -5.96 7.99 3.33
CA THR A 301 -6.23 9.24 2.61
C THR A 301 -6.91 8.91 1.29
N PHE A 302 -8.16 9.36 1.10
CA PHE A 302 -8.97 9.04 -0.07
C PHE A 302 -8.79 10.02 -1.23
N SER A 303 -8.93 9.51 -2.45
CA SER A 303 -9.14 10.33 -3.63
C SER A 303 -10.47 11.08 -3.54
N THR A 304 -10.52 12.25 -4.16
CA THR A 304 -11.75 13.06 -4.25
C THR A 304 -12.70 12.59 -5.37
N GLY A 305 -12.21 11.78 -6.30
CA GLY A 305 -12.99 11.17 -7.38
C GLY A 305 -13.15 9.66 -7.19
N ARG A 306 -14.05 9.05 -7.98
CA ARG A 306 -14.40 7.62 -7.90
C ARG A 306 -14.68 7.03 -9.29
N PHE A 307 -14.37 5.77 -9.47
CA PHE A 307 -14.79 5.05 -10.68
C PHE A 307 -16.15 4.38 -10.47
N ASN A 308 -16.94 4.27 -11.52
CA ASN A 308 -18.06 3.33 -11.54
C ASN A 308 -17.51 1.91 -11.52
N ARG A 309 -18.08 1.05 -10.68
CA ARG A 309 -17.77 -0.37 -10.66
C ARG A 309 -18.14 -1.01 -12.01
N PRO A 310 -17.21 -1.74 -12.67
CA PRO A 310 -17.47 -2.38 -13.96
C PRO A 310 -18.27 -3.68 -13.76
N ARG A 311 -19.57 -3.56 -13.45
CA ARG A 311 -20.45 -4.72 -13.14
C ARG A 311 -20.71 -5.62 -14.37
N ASN A 312 -20.90 -5.01 -15.53
CA ASN A 312 -21.34 -5.70 -16.76
C ASN A 312 -20.38 -5.51 -17.94
N THR A 313 -19.17 -5.03 -17.67
CA THR A 313 -18.17 -4.69 -18.68
C THR A 313 -16.80 -5.12 -18.19
N THR A 314 -15.94 -5.55 -19.10
CA THR A 314 -14.51 -5.68 -18.82
C THR A 314 -13.85 -4.33 -19.08
N VAL A 315 -12.99 -3.90 -18.16
CA VAL A 315 -12.22 -2.67 -18.27
C VAL A 315 -10.73 -2.96 -18.17
N ARG A 316 -9.92 -2.07 -18.72
CA ARG A 316 -8.47 -2.06 -18.56
C ARG A 316 -8.04 -0.81 -17.81
N GLY A 317 -7.00 -0.94 -17.02
CA GLY A 317 -6.51 0.16 -16.21
C GLY A 317 -5.31 -0.25 -15.37
N GLY A 318 -4.92 0.61 -14.45
CA GLY A 318 -3.72 0.36 -13.67
C GLY A 318 -3.41 1.39 -12.62
N VAL A 319 -2.22 1.22 -12.04
CA VAL A 319 -1.61 2.14 -11.09
C VAL A 319 -0.17 2.42 -11.53
N LEU A 320 0.11 3.67 -11.85
CA LEU A 320 1.46 4.19 -12.08
C LEU A 320 2.00 4.81 -10.79
N PHE A 321 3.19 4.42 -10.38
CA PHE A 321 4.03 5.13 -9.43
C PHE A 321 5.21 5.71 -10.20
N ASP A 322 5.29 7.04 -10.31
CA ASP A 322 6.36 7.69 -11.06
C ASP A 322 7.56 8.07 -10.15
N SER A 323 8.64 8.58 -10.74
CA SER A 323 9.86 8.98 -10.02
C SER A 323 9.74 10.31 -9.26
N ALA A 324 8.62 11.03 -9.40
CA ALA A 324 8.34 12.29 -8.71
C ALA A 324 7.44 12.12 -7.48
N GLY A 325 7.00 10.90 -7.18
CA GLY A 325 6.12 10.62 -6.06
C GLY A 325 4.65 10.77 -6.42
N ASN A 326 4.32 10.71 -7.72
CA ASN A 326 2.94 10.69 -8.17
C ASN A 326 2.43 9.26 -8.24
N ILE A 327 1.23 9.05 -7.73
CA ILE A 327 0.44 7.83 -7.94
C ILE A 327 -0.73 8.19 -8.85
N VAL A 328 -0.88 7.46 -9.95
CA VAL A 328 -2.00 7.63 -10.87
C VAL A 328 -2.76 6.31 -10.99
N THR A 329 -3.97 6.25 -10.44
CA THR A 329 -4.93 5.17 -10.75
C THR A 329 -5.71 5.56 -11.98
N PHE A 330 -5.88 4.66 -12.94
CA PHE A 330 -6.60 4.97 -14.17
C PHE A 330 -7.41 3.79 -14.72
N ILE A 331 -8.46 4.12 -15.47
CA ILE A 331 -9.21 3.20 -16.33
C ILE A 331 -9.27 3.81 -17.73
N THR A 332 -8.84 3.05 -18.74
CA THR A 332 -8.75 3.48 -20.14
C THR A 332 -8.85 2.29 -21.09
N ASN A 333 -9.44 2.52 -22.28
CA ASN A 333 -9.49 1.51 -23.34
C ASN A 333 -8.16 1.36 -24.09
N ASN A 334 -7.23 2.31 -23.94
CA ASN A 334 -5.95 2.34 -24.66
C ASN A 334 -4.84 1.50 -23.99
N THR A 335 -5.15 0.80 -22.89
CA THR A 335 -4.15 0.02 -22.17
C THR A 335 -3.65 -1.15 -23.04
N VAL A 336 -2.34 -1.23 -23.21
CA VAL A 336 -1.64 -2.33 -23.92
C VAL A 336 -0.73 -3.11 -22.97
N PHE A 337 -0.52 -4.39 -23.27
CA PHE A 337 0.24 -5.35 -22.45
C PHE A 337 1.41 -5.94 -23.25
N HIS A 338 2.34 -5.09 -23.69
CA HIS A 338 3.52 -5.54 -24.44
C HIS A 338 4.65 -6.00 -23.51
N GLU A 339 5.63 -6.74 -24.01
CA GLU A 339 6.82 -7.12 -23.22
C GLU A 339 7.68 -5.89 -22.83
N GLU A 340 7.67 -4.86 -23.69
CA GLU A 340 8.26 -3.56 -23.41
C GLU A 340 7.28 -2.45 -23.76
N LEU A 341 7.22 -1.40 -22.94
CA LEU A 341 6.46 -0.18 -23.23
C LEU A 341 7.42 0.99 -23.38
N THR A 342 7.28 1.77 -24.46
CA THR A 342 8.00 3.03 -24.57
C THR A 342 7.43 4.06 -23.58
N PRO A 343 8.20 5.10 -23.20
CA PRO A 343 7.66 6.22 -22.44
C PRO A 343 6.40 6.82 -23.07
N GLU A 344 6.41 7.01 -24.39
CA GLU A 344 5.27 7.53 -25.16
C GLU A 344 4.03 6.66 -25.01
N GLN A 345 4.16 5.32 -25.08
CA GLN A 345 3.03 4.42 -24.85
C GLN A 345 2.42 4.56 -23.45
N VAL A 346 3.24 4.81 -22.42
CA VAL A 346 2.74 5.03 -21.05
C VAL A 346 2.10 6.41 -20.90
N GLU A 347 2.64 7.44 -21.55
CA GLU A 347 2.04 8.77 -21.62
C GLU A 347 0.67 8.72 -22.33
N ASP A 348 0.58 8.05 -23.48
CA ASP A 348 -0.64 7.93 -24.30
C ASP A 348 -1.77 7.19 -23.58
N MET A 349 -1.45 6.23 -22.70
CA MET A 349 -2.45 5.59 -21.84
C MET A 349 -3.15 6.61 -20.92
N LEU A 350 -2.48 7.70 -20.59
CA LEU A 350 -2.87 8.65 -19.56
C LEU A 350 -3.22 10.04 -20.09
N SER A 351 -2.80 10.42 -21.31
CA SER A 351 -3.01 11.75 -21.88
C SER A 351 -4.49 12.06 -22.16
N ASP A 352 -5.20 11.08 -22.71
CA ASP A 352 -6.53 11.27 -23.32
C ASP A 352 -7.69 10.96 -22.37
N ILE A 353 -7.39 10.66 -21.11
CA ILE A 353 -8.39 10.36 -20.10
C ILE A 353 -8.61 11.52 -19.12
N PRO A 354 -9.87 11.83 -18.77
CA PRO A 354 -10.19 12.94 -17.89
C PRO A 354 -9.69 12.70 -16.46
N ASN A 355 -9.30 13.77 -15.78
CA ASN A 355 -9.18 13.72 -14.32
C ASN A 355 -10.59 13.67 -13.73
N ILE A 356 -10.95 12.55 -13.10
CA ILE A 356 -12.28 12.38 -12.47
C ILE A 356 -12.25 12.74 -10.99
N GLY A 357 -11.22 13.47 -10.54
CA GLY A 357 -11.08 13.99 -9.19
C GLY A 357 -10.04 15.11 -9.18
N LYS A 358 -9.98 15.86 -8.08
CA LYS A 358 -8.87 16.78 -7.84
C LYS A 358 -7.63 15.98 -7.45
N GLU A 359 -6.48 16.39 -7.97
CA GLU A 359 -5.19 15.90 -7.48
C GLU A 359 -5.07 16.16 -5.98
N LEU A 360 -4.67 15.14 -5.24
CA LEU A 360 -4.43 15.24 -3.81
C LEU A 360 -2.93 15.28 -3.52
N VAL A 361 -2.44 16.45 -3.11
CA VAL A 361 -1.07 16.64 -2.68
C VAL A 361 -0.92 16.14 -1.25
N LEU A 362 -0.11 15.11 -1.04
CA LEU A 362 0.16 14.56 0.28
C LEU A 362 1.04 15.53 1.10
N PRO A 363 0.82 15.65 2.42
CA PRO A 363 1.64 16.51 3.26
C PRO A 363 3.08 15.98 3.33
N SER A 364 4.03 16.91 3.47
CA SER A 364 5.44 16.54 3.65
C SER A 364 5.65 15.81 4.97
N GLY A 365 6.51 14.78 4.98
CA GLY A 365 6.93 14.11 6.20
C GLY A 365 7.72 15.02 7.14
N THR A 366 7.60 14.80 8.45
CA THR A 366 8.20 15.66 9.48
C THR A 366 9.53 15.13 10.03
N LEU A 367 9.94 13.91 9.70
CA LEU A 367 11.16 13.29 10.21
C LEU A 367 12.28 13.36 9.18
N HIS A 368 13.48 13.71 9.64
CA HIS A 368 14.70 13.60 8.84
C HIS A 368 15.37 12.27 9.17
N ALA A 369 15.64 11.45 8.16
CA ALA A 369 16.44 10.26 8.33
C ALA A 369 17.85 10.64 8.83
N PRO A 370 18.46 9.88 9.74
CA PRO A 370 19.83 10.14 10.17
C PRO A 370 20.78 10.02 8.97
N ASN A 371 21.50 11.10 8.67
CA ASN A 371 22.53 11.09 7.64
C ASN A 371 23.61 10.05 7.97
N LYS A 372 23.67 8.95 7.20
CA LYS A 372 24.81 8.04 7.22
C LYS A 372 25.96 8.63 6.40
N THR A 373 26.56 9.71 6.89
CA THR A 373 27.85 10.23 6.42
C THR A 373 28.73 10.58 7.62
N SER A 374 29.42 9.57 8.16
CA SER A 374 30.86 9.63 8.52
C SER A 374 31.20 8.48 9.47
N SER A 375 32.09 7.60 9.03
CA SER A 375 33.07 7.01 9.94
C SER A 375 34.02 8.12 10.40
N SER A 376 33.67 8.81 11.47
CA SER A 376 34.66 9.55 12.27
C SER A 376 34.40 9.21 13.73
N GLY A 377 35.46 8.88 14.45
CA GLY A 377 35.39 8.37 15.82
C GLY A 377 34.77 9.40 16.76
N GLY A 378 33.45 9.34 16.92
CA GLY A 378 32.73 10.00 18.00
C GLY A 378 32.77 9.10 19.22
N SER A 379 33.70 9.38 20.15
CA SER A 379 33.65 8.83 21.49
C SER A 379 32.25 9.07 22.06
N THR A 380 31.58 7.99 22.46
CA THR A 380 30.32 8.03 23.19
C THR A 380 30.52 8.85 24.47
N ILE A 381 29.95 10.05 24.52
CA ILE A 381 29.76 10.76 25.80
C ILE A 381 28.69 9.99 26.55
N ARG A 382 29.13 9.02 27.36
CA ARG A 382 28.34 8.47 28.46
C ARG A 382 27.98 9.63 29.40
N PRO A 383 26.79 9.62 30.02
CA PRO A 383 26.45 10.61 31.03
C PRO A 383 27.39 10.37 32.22
N ILE A 384 28.43 11.20 32.34
CA ILE A 384 29.29 11.21 33.52
C ILE A 384 28.44 11.81 34.63
N GLY A 385 28.18 11.00 35.65
CA GLY A 385 27.52 11.45 36.87
C GLY A 385 28.19 12.73 37.38
N LEU A 386 27.36 13.70 37.76
CA LEU A 386 27.77 14.96 38.37
C LEU A 386 28.85 14.72 39.42
N THR A 387 30.09 15.07 39.10
CA THR A 387 31.20 14.93 40.03
C THR A 387 31.08 15.99 41.12
N LEU A 388 31.43 15.61 42.35
CA LEU A 388 31.41 16.45 43.57
C LEU A 388 32.06 17.83 43.38
N TRP A 389 32.98 17.94 42.43
CA TRP A 389 33.67 19.18 42.06
C TRP A 389 32.73 20.24 41.46
N ALA A 390 31.73 19.83 40.66
CA ALA A 390 30.74 20.75 40.09
C ALA A 390 29.78 21.31 41.16
N ILE A 391 29.50 20.51 42.20
CA ILE A 391 28.72 20.94 43.37
C ILE A 391 29.53 21.89 44.25
N TYR A 392 30.83 21.64 44.38
CA TYR A 392 31.73 22.52 45.14
C TYR A 392 31.87 23.90 44.47
N LEU A 393 31.93 23.94 43.14
CA LEU A 393 32.01 25.19 42.39
C LEU A 393 30.72 26.03 42.51
N SER A 394 29.53 25.40 42.54
CA SER A 394 28.25 26.10 42.67
C SER A 394 27.99 26.62 44.09
N LEU A 395 28.53 25.95 45.10
CA LEU A 395 28.52 26.41 46.49
C LEU A 395 29.42 27.63 46.68
N ILE A 396 30.61 27.63 46.08
CA ILE A 396 31.53 28.79 46.16
C ILE A 396 30.93 30.01 45.47
N THR A 397 30.34 29.87 44.27
CA THR A 397 29.73 31.00 43.58
C THR A 397 28.52 31.57 44.32
N SER A 398 27.71 30.72 44.97
CA SER A 398 26.58 31.18 45.80
C SER A 398 27.04 31.92 47.06
N ILE A 399 28.13 31.48 47.70
CA ILE A 399 28.68 32.16 48.89
C ILE A 399 29.29 33.52 48.51
N ILE A 400 29.96 33.62 47.36
CA ILE A 400 30.51 34.88 46.86
C ILE A 400 29.40 35.89 46.53
N GLN A 401 28.28 35.43 45.95
CA GLN A 401 27.12 36.31 45.69
C GLN A 401 26.42 36.79 46.96
N PHE A 402 26.51 36.04 48.06
CA PHE A 402 25.92 36.45 49.34
C PHE A 402 26.79 37.45 50.12
N LEU A 403 28.10 37.52 49.82
CA LEU A 403 29.06 38.43 50.46
C LEU A 403 29.23 39.77 49.71
N ILE A 404 28.53 39.96 48.59
CA ILE A 404 28.58 41.17 47.74
C ILE A 404 27.27 41.99 47.85
N ILE A 405 26.40 41.69 48.81
CA ILE A 405 25.20 42.49 49.14
C ILE A 405 25.34 43.09 50.53
#